data_AF-A0AAJ2NS53-F1
#
_entry.id   AF-A0AAJ2NS53-F1
#
_cell.length_a   1.000
_cell.length_b   1.000
_cell.length_c   1.000
_cell.angle_alpha   90.00
_cell.angle_beta   90.00
_cell.angle_gamma   90.00
#
_symmetry.space_group_name_H-M   'P 1'
#
loop_
_entity.id
_entity.type
_entity.pdbx_description
1 polymer ?
#
loop_
_entity_poly.entity_id
_entity_poly.type
_entity_poly.pdbx_seq_one_letter_code
_entity_poly.pdbx_strand_id
1 'polypeptide(L)'
;VVFARKRKSLTLSEDLLTASVHSFTKNETNEISISKKYVHKDDRVLIIDDFLANGQAALGLIDIVKQSGAHVTGIGIVIEKSFQDGAAKLRQLGIRVESLARIAALTNGKVTFTHKQVEELV
;
A
#
# COMPACT_ATOMS: atom_id res chain seq x y z
N VAL A 1 14.04 -2.09 7.28
CA VAL A 1 12.74 -1.39 7.08
C VAL A 1 13.02 -0.07 6.38
N VAL A 2 12.27 0.24 5.32
CA VAL A 2 12.37 1.48 4.53
C VAL A 2 11.02 2.18 4.62
N PHE A 3 11.02 3.50 4.80
CA PHE A 3 9.79 4.30 4.91
C PHE A 3 9.64 5.23 3.71
N ALA A 4 8.52 5.12 3.01
CA ALA A 4 8.14 6.09 1.99
C ALA A 4 7.65 7.38 2.65
N ARG A 5 8.12 8.52 2.14
CA ARG A 5 7.83 9.85 2.70
C ARG A 5 6.94 10.65 1.76
N LYS A 6 5.89 11.27 2.31
CA LYS A 6 4.97 12.21 1.61
C LYS A 6 5.55 13.62 1.38
N ARG A 7 6.69 13.94 1.99
CA ARG A 7 7.39 15.23 1.81
C ARG A 7 8.85 14.96 1.45
N LYS A 8 9.35 15.65 0.43
CA LYS A 8 10.79 15.69 0.15
C LYS A 8 11.49 16.27 1.36
N SER A 9 12.44 15.52 1.91
CA SER A 9 13.32 16.03 2.96
C SER A 9 14.34 16.95 2.29
N LEU A 10 14.57 18.14 2.86
CA LEU A 10 15.47 19.16 2.31
C LEU A 10 16.90 18.64 2.03
N THR A 11 17.32 17.58 2.74
CA THR A 11 18.63 16.92 2.61
C THR A 11 18.63 15.68 1.71
N LEU A 12 17.47 15.25 1.22
CA LEU A 12 17.30 14.04 0.41
C LEU A 12 17.12 14.46 -1.07
N SER A 13 18.17 15.03 -1.64
CA SER A 13 18.15 15.66 -2.97
C SER A 13 18.66 14.78 -4.11
N GLU A 14 19.34 13.67 -3.83
CA GLU A 14 19.93 12.81 -4.85
C GLU A 14 19.29 11.41 -4.87
N ASP A 15 18.96 10.94 -6.08
CA ASP A 15 18.42 9.60 -6.40
C ASP A 15 17.18 9.17 -5.59
N LEU A 16 16.06 9.88 -5.82
CA LEU A 16 14.74 9.48 -5.33
C LEU A 16 13.96 8.69 -6.38
N LEU A 17 13.26 7.66 -5.93
CA LEU A 17 12.17 7.03 -6.65
C LEU A 17 10.86 7.65 -6.14
N THR A 18 10.00 8.13 -7.04
CA THR A 18 8.79 8.87 -6.67
C THR A 18 7.54 8.33 -7.35
N ALA A 19 6.39 8.50 -6.71
CA ALA A 19 5.08 8.20 -7.30
C ALA A 19 4.03 9.20 -6.80
N SER A 20 3.09 9.54 -7.67
CA SER A 20 1.95 10.40 -7.32
C SER A 20 0.81 9.59 -6.74
N VAL A 21 0.33 9.96 -5.56
CA VAL A 21 -0.79 9.32 -4.86
C VAL A 21 -1.92 10.32 -4.71
N HIS A 22 -3.03 10.07 -5.40
CA HIS A 22 -4.22 10.88 -5.30
C HIS A 22 -5.07 10.50 -4.08
N SER A 23 -5.41 11.48 -3.26
CA SER A 23 -6.25 11.32 -2.07
C SER A 23 -7.68 11.78 -2.35
N PHE A 24 -8.56 10.84 -2.72
CA PHE A 24 -9.97 11.14 -3.00
C PHE A 24 -10.73 11.80 -1.84
N THR A 25 -10.33 11.54 -0.59
CA THR A 25 -10.96 12.16 0.59
C THR A 25 -10.55 13.61 0.80
N LYS A 26 -9.41 14.03 0.25
CA LYS A 26 -8.87 15.40 0.38
C LYS A 26 -8.88 16.16 -0.95
N ASN A 27 -9.18 15.47 -2.05
CA ASN A 27 -9.03 15.95 -3.42
C ASN A 27 -7.65 16.55 -3.71
N GLU A 28 -6.59 15.92 -3.18
CA GLU A 28 -5.21 16.38 -3.28
C GLU A 28 -4.32 15.26 -3.80
N THR A 29 -3.37 15.60 -4.68
CA THR A 29 -2.33 14.69 -5.13
C THR A 29 -1.04 14.98 -4.37
N ASN A 30 -0.51 13.95 -3.71
CA ASN A 30 0.74 14.04 -2.96
C ASN A 30 1.78 13.14 -3.61
N GLU A 31 3.03 13.61 -3.67
CA GLU A 31 4.16 12.79 -4.10
C GLU A 31 4.69 11.99 -2.91
N ILE A 32 4.83 10.68 -3.08
CA ILE A 32 5.59 9.82 -2.15
C ILE A 32 6.95 9.51 -2.76
N SER A 33 7.95 9.36 -1.89
CA SER A 33 9.32 9.09 -2.32
C SER A 33 10.07 8.15 -1.39
N ILE A 34 11.02 7.41 -1.96
CA ILE A 34 12.08 6.69 -1.24
C ILE A 34 13.43 7.01 -1.88
N SER A 35 14.52 6.91 -1.11
CA SER A 35 15.86 6.97 -1.70
C SER A 35 16.19 5.65 -2.38
N LYS A 36 16.65 5.71 -3.64
CA LYS A 36 17.00 4.54 -4.46
C LYS A 36 18.06 3.65 -3.82
N LYS A 37 18.92 4.21 -2.96
CA LYS A 37 19.97 3.47 -2.25
C LYS A 37 19.44 2.40 -1.26
N TYR A 38 18.14 2.38 -0.98
CA TYR A 38 17.54 1.46 -0.02
C TYR A 38 16.73 0.33 -0.65
N VAL A 39 16.58 0.30 -1.98
CA VAL A 39 15.87 -0.76 -2.69
C VAL A 39 16.65 -1.12 -3.94
N HIS A 40 17.14 -2.36 -3.98
CA HIS A 40 17.94 -2.90 -5.07
C HIS A 40 17.09 -3.83 -5.95
N LYS A 41 17.46 -3.95 -7.23
CA LYS A 41 16.73 -4.76 -8.21
C LYS A 41 16.51 -6.23 -7.81
N ASP A 42 17.35 -6.78 -6.95
CA ASP A 42 17.27 -8.18 -6.52
C ASP A 42 16.43 -8.35 -5.24
N ASP A 43 15.92 -7.25 -4.66
CA ASP A 43 15.12 -7.28 -3.45
C ASP A 43 13.72 -7.87 -3.68
N ARG A 44 13.25 -8.57 -2.65
CA ARG A 44 11.88 -9.07 -2.52
C ARG A 44 11.16 -8.25 -1.46
N VAL A 45 10.26 -7.38 -1.90
CA VAL A 45 9.64 -6.35 -1.05
C VAL A 45 8.24 -6.75 -0.61
N LEU A 46 8.04 -6.82 0.70
CA LEU A 46 6.73 -6.85 1.34
C LEU A 46 6.35 -5.41 1.73
N ILE A 47 5.27 -4.90 1.15
CA ILE A 47 4.74 -3.58 1.50
C ILE A 47 3.83 -3.73 2.72
N ILE A 48 3.98 -2.84 3.71
CA ILE A 48 3.12 -2.78 4.89
C ILE A 48 2.47 -1.40 4.98
N ASP A 49 1.16 -1.36 5.22
CA ASP A 49 0.41 -0.13 5.44
C ASP A 49 -0.68 -0.30 6.51
N ASP A 50 -1.12 0.81 7.09
CA ASP A 50 -2.12 0.80 8.16
C ASP A 50 -3.55 0.54 7.62
N PHE A 51 -3.95 1.25 6.57
CA PHE A 51 -5.29 1.20 6.01
C PHE A 51 -5.30 0.93 4.51
N LEU A 52 -6.11 -0.04 4.10
CA LEU A 52 -6.47 -0.25 2.70
C LEU A 52 -7.90 0.25 2.43
N ALA A 53 -7.99 1.28 1.59
CA ALA A 53 -9.23 1.93 1.17
C ALA A 53 -9.39 1.83 -0.36
N ASN A 54 -9.12 2.92 -1.09
CA ASN A 54 -9.15 2.97 -2.56
C ASN A 54 -7.85 2.45 -3.21
N GLY A 55 -6.84 2.08 -2.41
CA GLY A 55 -5.59 1.45 -2.88
C GLY A 55 -4.53 2.38 -3.47
N GLN A 56 -4.75 3.70 -3.52
CA GLN A 56 -3.83 4.63 -4.21
C GLN A 56 -2.41 4.65 -3.63
N ALA A 57 -2.27 4.64 -2.30
CA ALA A 57 -0.95 4.59 -1.66
C ALA A 57 -0.21 3.29 -1.98
N ALA A 58 -0.89 2.15 -1.85
CA ALA A 58 -0.35 0.84 -2.21
C ALA A 58 0.09 0.77 -3.69
N LEU A 59 -0.71 1.33 -4.61
CA LEU A 59 -0.35 1.40 -6.03
C LEU A 59 0.90 2.27 -6.26
N GLY A 60 1.01 3.41 -5.58
CA GLY A 60 2.21 4.26 -5.66
C GLY A 60 3.46 3.57 -5.09
N LEU A 61 3.32 2.78 -4.02
CA LEU A 61 4.42 2.00 -3.46
C LEU A 61 4.84 0.86 -4.40
N ILE A 62 3.88 0.17 -5.03
CA ILE A 62 4.17 -0.84 -6.07
C ILE A 62 4.94 -0.20 -7.22
N ASP A 63 4.52 0.99 -7.67
CA ASP A 63 5.18 1.71 -8.76
C ASP A 63 6.64 2.06 -8.41
N ILE A 64 6.87 2.62 -7.22
CA ILE A 64 8.22 2.88 -6.70
C ILE A 64 9.09 1.61 -6.69
N VAL A 65 8.56 0.48 -6.19
CA VAL A 65 9.32 -0.78 -6.16
C VAL A 65 9.62 -1.24 -7.58
N LYS A 66 8.67 -1.16 -8.51
CA LYS A 66 8.90 -1.47 -9.94
C LYS A 66 9.98 -0.59 -10.57
N GLN A 67 9.99 0.72 -10.28
CA GLN A 67 11.02 1.64 -10.78
C GLN A 67 12.44 1.26 -10.32
N SER A 68 12.58 0.62 -9.14
CA SER A 68 13.86 0.11 -8.65
C SER A 68 14.33 -1.19 -9.34
N GLY A 69 13.43 -1.86 -10.07
CA GLY A 69 13.62 -3.20 -10.62
C GLY A 69 13.35 -4.34 -9.64
N ALA A 70 13.08 -4.03 -8.36
CA ALA A 70 12.77 -5.02 -7.34
C ALA A 70 11.40 -5.68 -7.53
N HIS A 71 11.18 -6.78 -6.81
CA HIS A 71 9.96 -7.57 -6.91
C HIS A 71 9.05 -7.37 -5.69
N VAL A 72 7.79 -7.00 -5.90
CA VAL A 72 6.77 -6.96 -4.83
C VAL A 72 6.26 -8.37 -4.56
N THR A 73 6.49 -8.91 -3.36
CA THR A 73 6.01 -10.25 -2.98
C THR A 73 4.58 -10.24 -2.44
N GLY A 74 4.09 -9.09 -2.00
CA GLY A 74 2.75 -8.93 -1.46
C GLY A 74 2.58 -7.63 -0.69
N ILE A 75 1.39 -7.45 -0.16
CA ILE A 75 1.01 -6.31 0.67
C ILE A 75 0.35 -6.84 1.95
N GLY A 76 0.89 -6.46 3.10
CA GLY A 76 0.28 -6.65 4.41
C GLY A 76 -0.41 -5.38 4.89
N ILE A 77 -1.66 -5.50 5.32
CA ILE A 77 -2.50 -4.38 5.75
C ILE A 77 -3.02 -4.66 7.15
N VAL A 78 -2.99 -3.66 8.03
CA VAL A 78 -3.60 -3.81 9.35
C VAL A 78 -5.13 -3.79 9.25
N ILE A 79 -5.71 -2.78 8.61
CA ILE A 79 -7.17 -2.62 8.46
C ILE A 79 -7.58 -2.43 6.98
N GLU A 80 -8.31 -3.38 6.41
CA GLU A 80 -8.93 -3.29 5.08
C GLU A 80 -10.39 -2.82 5.21
N LYS A 81 -10.79 -1.77 4.48
CA LYS A 81 -12.19 -1.43 4.26
C LYS A 81 -12.70 -2.20 3.04
N SER A 82 -13.17 -3.42 3.27
CA SER A 82 -13.55 -4.37 2.22
C SER A 82 -14.76 -3.94 1.38
N PHE A 83 -15.52 -2.94 1.82
CA PHE A 83 -16.56 -2.27 1.04
C PHE A 83 -16.03 -1.24 0.03
N GLN A 84 -14.70 -1.05 -0.05
CA GLN A 84 -14.03 -0.22 -1.05
C GLN A 84 -13.14 -1.07 -1.97
N ASP A 85 -12.88 -0.57 -3.18
CA ASP A 85 -12.31 -1.39 -4.26
C ASP A 85 -10.79 -1.61 -4.18
N GLY A 86 -10.07 -1.02 -3.22
CA GLY A 86 -8.60 -1.03 -3.23
C GLY A 86 -8.01 -2.45 -3.23
N ALA A 87 -8.55 -3.34 -2.40
CA ALA A 87 -8.06 -4.71 -2.32
C ALA A 87 -8.38 -5.53 -3.59
N ALA A 88 -9.56 -5.32 -4.19
CA ALA A 88 -9.93 -5.97 -5.45
C ALA A 88 -9.00 -5.54 -6.59
N LYS A 89 -8.72 -4.22 -6.69
CA LYS A 89 -7.78 -3.67 -7.69
C LYS A 89 -6.39 -4.28 -7.58
N LEU A 90 -5.85 -4.38 -6.37
CA LEU A 90 -4.53 -4.97 -6.14
C LEU A 90 -4.49 -6.46 -6.50
N ARG A 91 -5.52 -7.22 -6.13
CA ARG A 91 -5.62 -8.65 -6.47
C ARG A 91 -5.76 -8.89 -7.99
N GLN A 92 -6.49 -8.02 -8.71
CA GLN A 92 -6.58 -8.06 -10.17
C GLN A 92 -5.21 -7.84 -10.86
N LEU A 93 -4.30 -7.12 -10.22
CA LEU A 93 -2.92 -6.94 -10.68
C LEU A 93 -2.00 -8.14 -10.33
N GLY A 94 -2.56 -9.23 -9.81
CA GLY A 94 -1.81 -10.41 -9.37
C GLY A 94 -1.04 -10.23 -8.06
N ILE A 95 -1.32 -9.16 -7.30
CA ILE A 95 -0.65 -8.91 -6.03
C ILE A 95 -1.36 -9.64 -4.88
N ARG A 96 -0.59 -10.41 -4.10
CA ARG A 96 -1.06 -11.00 -2.84
C ARG A 96 -1.35 -9.89 -1.83
N VAL A 97 -2.58 -9.86 -1.30
CA VAL A 97 -3.00 -8.89 -0.28
C VAL A 97 -3.51 -9.62 0.95
N GLU A 98 -2.77 -9.46 2.04
CA GLU A 98 -3.09 -10.00 3.36
C GLU A 98 -3.55 -8.87 4.28
N SER A 99 -4.70 -9.04 4.93
CA SER A 99 -5.30 -8.01 5.77
C SER A 99 -5.73 -8.59 7.10
N LEU A 100 -5.22 -8.03 8.21
CA LEU A 100 -5.45 -8.57 9.56
C LEU A 100 -6.88 -8.35 10.03
N ALA A 101 -7.42 -7.15 9.82
CA ALA A 101 -8.81 -6.81 10.11
C ALA A 101 -9.51 -6.36 8.82
N ARG A 102 -10.61 -7.04 8.47
CA ARG A 102 -11.36 -6.76 7.24
C ARG A 102 -12.75 -6.27 7.58
N ILE A 103 -13.02 -5.00 7.32
CA ILE A 103 -14.28 -4.33 7.64
C ILE A 103 -15.22 -4.45 6.45
N ALA A 104 -16.30 -5.20 6.61
CA ALA A 104 -17.37 -5.36 5.63
C ALA A 104 -18.27 -4.12 5.55
N ALA A 105 -18.53 -3.44 6.67
CA ALA A 105 -19.36 -2.23 6.69
C ALA A 105 -19.05 -1.31 7.88
N LEU A 106 -19.29 -0.01 7.67
CA LEU A 106 -19.33 1.02 8.71
C LEU A 106 -20.69 1.73 8.64
N THR A 107 -21.63 1.36 9.51
CA THR A 107 -23.01 1.89 9.47
C THR A 107 -23.47 2.22 10.88
N ASN A 108 -24.11 3.38 11.05
CA ASN A 108 -24.65 3.83 12.35
C ASN A 108 -23.64 3.74 13.51
N GLY A 109 -22.37 4.09 13.25
CA GLY A 109 -21.28 4.02 14.24
C GLY A 109 -20.83 2.62 14.64
N LYS A 110 -21.31 1.56 13.96
CA LYS A 110 -20.93 0.17 14.19
C LYS A 110 -20.00 -0.36 13.10
N VAL A 111 -19.02 -1.13 13.52
CA VAL A 111 -18.06 -1.83 12.65
C VAL A 111 -18.53 -3.27 12.46
N THR A 112 -18.73 -3.69 11.21
CA THR A 112 -19.01 -5.09 10.86
C THR A 112 -17.79 -5.67 10.17
N PHE A 113 -17.20 -6.74 10.70
CA PHE A 113 -16.08 -7.45 10.09
C PHE A 113 -16.55 -8.48 9.06
N THR A 114 -15.69 -8.85 8.10
CA THR A 114 -15.99 -9.96 7.18
C THR A 114 -15.90 -11.29 7.91
N HIS A 115 -16.85 -12.19 7.68
CA HIS A 115 -16.90 -13.51 8.33
C HIS A 115 -16.04 -14.60 7.67
N LYS A 116 -15.21 -14.28 6.66
CA LYS A 116 -14.33 -15.28 6.07
C LYS A 116 -13.26 -15.68 7.08
N GLN A 117 -13.19 -16.97 7.40
CA GLN A 117 -12.08 -17.57 8.12
C GLN A 117 -10.78 -17.17 7.41
N VAL A 118 -9.82 -16.70 8.20
CA VAL A 118 -8.43 -16.67 7.78
C VAL A 118 -8.10 -18.14 7.54
N GLU A 119 -7.95 -18.56 6.28
CA GLU A 119 -7.35 -19.86 6.01
C GLU A 119 -6.00 -19.87 6.73
N GLU A 120 -5.80 -20.85 7.61
CA GLU A 120 -4.57 -20.98 8.38
C GLU A 120 -3.39 -20.88 7.41
N LEU A 121 -2.54 -19.88 7.64
CA LEU A 121 -1.24 -19.79 6.99
C LEU A 121 -0.37 -20.91 7.58
N VAL A 122 -0.48 -22.11 7.01
CA VAL A 122 0.47 -23.21 7.21
C VAL A 122 1.62 -23.07 6.22
#